data_AF-A0A446AXI0-F1
#
_entry.id   AF-A0A446AXI0-F1
#
_cell.length_a   1.000
_cell.length_b   1.000
_cell.length_c   1.000
_cell.angle_alpha   90.00
_cell.angle_beta   90.00
_cell.angle_gamma   90.00
#
_symmetry.space_group_name_H-M   'P 1'
#
loop_
_entity.id
_entity.type
_entity.pdbx_description
1 polymer ?
#
loop_
_entity_poly.entity_id
_entity_poly.type
_entity_poly.pdbx_seq_one_letter_code
_entity_poly.pdbx_strand_id
1 'polypeptide(L)' 'MQPLAGDIQISEGHSDSLGRSTISAWIFSSGPASDAFPRLLDVKITGMAQVGMNLTGIEEVDGAFYAQSWWCRAE' A
#
# COMPACT_ATOMS: atom_id res chain seq x y z
N MET A 1 0.00 12.84 11.33
CA MET A 1 -0.84 11.62 11.22
C MET A 1 -0.45 10.66 12.33
N GLN A 2 -1.41 9.96 12.90
CA GLN A 2 -1.13 8.85 13.81
C GLN A 2 -0.79 7.59 12.98
N PRO A 3 0.12 6.72 13.46
CA PRO A 3 0.33 5.41 12.83
C PRO A 3 -0.98 4.62 12.81
N LEU A 4 -1.18 3.82 11.76
CA LEU A 4 -2.30 2.90 11.66
C LEU A 4 -1.80 1.47 11.90
N ALA A 5 -2.42 0.77 12.85
CA ALA A 5 -2.15 -0.62 13.14
C ALA A 5 -3.01 -1.53 12.25
N GLY A 6 -2.40 -2.53 11.65
CA GLY A 6 -3.07 -3.53 10.83
C GLY A 6 -2.10 -4.39 10.03
N ASP A 7 -2.60 -5.50 9.53
CA ASP A 7 -1.82 -6.40 8.70
C ASP A 7 -1.66 -5.82 7.29
N ILE A 8 -0.43 -5.72 6.81
CA ILE A 8 -0.16 -5.30 5.43
C ILE A 8 -0.28 -6.50 4.51
N GLN A 9 -1.21 -6.42 3.55
CA GLN A 9 -1.33 -7.37 2.45
C GLN A 9 -0.60 -6.80 1.23
N ILE A 10 0.19 -7.64 0.56
CA ILE A 10 0.83 -7.33 -0.73
C ILE A 10 0.41 -8.39 -1.74
N SER A 11 -0.13 -7.98 -2.88
CA SER A 11 -0.57 -8.92 -3.92
C SER A 11 -0.50 -8.30 -5.31
N GLU A 12 -0.40 -9.16 -6.31
CA GLU A 12 -0.55 -8.78 -7.71
C GLU A 12 -2.03 -8.76 -8.10
N GLY A 13 -2.45 -7.72 -8.82
CA GLY A 13 -3.80 -7.60 -9.35
C GLY A 13 -3.90 -6.55 -10.44
N HIS A 14 -5.00 -6.56 -11.19
CA HIS A 14 -5.29 -5.52 -12.16
C HIS A 14 -5.60 -4.19 -11.44
N SER A 15 -4.98 -3.10 -11.88
CA SER A 15 -5.31 -1.75 -11.46
C SER A 15 -6.06 -1.07 -12.60
N ASP A 16 -7.32 -0.71 -12.34
CA ASP A 16 -8.14 0.04 -13.28
C ASP A 16 -7.53 1.42 -13.56
N SER A 17 -7.01 2.08 -12.52
CA SER A 17 -6.34 3.39 -12.59
C SER A 17 -5.13 3.42 -13.52
N LEU A 18 -4.37 2.32 -13.54
CA LEU A 18 -3.13 2.21 -14.32
C LEU A 18 -3.29 1.38 -15.61
N GLY A 19 -4.46 0.78 -15.83
CA GLY A 19 -4.79 -0.04 -17.00
C GLY A 19 -3.93 -1.30 -17.16
N ARG A 20 -3.29 -1.79 -16.09
CA ARG A 20 -2.35 -2.92 -16.13
C ARG A 20 -2.31 -3.69 -14.82
N SER A 21 -1.69 -4.87 -14.82
CA SER A 21 -1.35 -5.57 -13.58
C SER A 21 -0.29 -4.81 -12.79
N THR A 22 -0.48 -4.74 -11.48
CA THR A 22 0.41 -4.07 -10.54
C THR A 22 0.56 -4.92 -9.29
N ILE A 23 1.72 -4.80 -8.63
CA ILE A 23 1.85 -5.25 -7.25
C ILE A 23 1.35 -4.11 -6.37
N SER A 24 0.33 -4.38 -5.57
CA SER A 24 -0.30 -3.39 -4.69
C SER A 24 -0.15 -3.79 -3.22
N ALA A 25 -0.10 -2.80 -2.34
CA ALA A 25 -0.12 -2.98 -0.89
C ALA A 25 -1.30 -2.23 -0.26
N TRP A 26 -1.88 -2.79 0.80
CA TRP A 26 -2.98 -2.20 1.57
C TRP A 26 -3.05 -2.81 2.98
N ILE A 27 -3.79 -2.16 3.89
CA ILE A 27 -4.12 -2.77 5.18
C ILE A 27 -5.28 -3.74 4.99
N PHE A 28 -5.05 -5.00 5.32
CA PHE A 28 -6.06 -6.05 5.21
C PHE A 28 -7.25 -5.77 6.14
N SER A 29 -8.45 -5.93 5.59
CA SER A 29 -9.71 -5.92 6.33
C SER A 29 -10.51 -7.16 5.92
N SER A 30 -11.00 -7.92 6.90
CA SER A 30 -11.74 -9.17 6.66
C SER A 30 -13.19 -8.98 6.21
N GLY A 31 -13.65 -7.73 6.10
CA GLY A 31 -15.03 -7.39 5.73
C GLY A 31 -15.14 -6.67 4.39
N PRO A 32 -16.36 -6.44 3.89
CA PRO A 32 -16.62 -5.71 2.64
C PRO A 32 -16.35 -4.19 2.76
N ALA A 33 -15.60 -3.78 3.79
CA ALA A 33 -15.24 -2.39 4.00
C ALA A 33 -14.26 -1.94 2.92
N SER A 34 -14.35 -0.68 2.52
CA SER A 34 -13.32 -0.04 1.73
C SER A 34 -11.99 -0.08 2.47
N ASP A 35 -10.89 -0.04 1.71
CA ASP A 35 -9.56 0.11 2.29
C ASP A 35 -9.52 1.38 3.16
N ALA A 36 -8.73 1.34 4.25
CA ALA A 36 -8.65 2.44 5.22
C ALA A 36 -8.10 3.73 4.59
N PHE A 37 -7.28 3.59 3.56
CA PHE A 37 -6.73 4.64 2.72
C PHE A 37 -6.38 4.03 1.34
N PRO A 38 -6.09 4.84 0.31
CA PRO A 38 -5.80 4.36 -1.04
C PRO A 38 -4.69 3.30 -1.08
N ARG A 39 -4.83 2.29 -1.95
CA ARG A 39 -3.78 1.29 -2.12
C ARG A 39 -2.51 1.94 -2.65
N LEU A 40 -1.37 1.47 -2.16
CA LEU A 40 -0.10 1.77 -2.80
C LEU A 40 0.02 0.88 -4.03
N LEU A 41 0.08 1.47 -5.21
CA LEU A 41 0.21 0.81 -6.51
C LEU A 41 1.70 0.73 -6.93
N ASP A 42 2.01 -0.21 -7.81
CA ASP A 42 3.37 -0.46 -8.32
C ASP A 42 4.45 -0.62 -7.23
N VAL A 43 4.05 -1.19 -6.10
CA VAL A 43 4.83 -1.28 -4.87
C VAL A 43 6.19 -1.91 -5.12
N LYS A 44 7.19 -1.33 -4.46
CA LYS A 44 8.55 -1.84 -4.31
C LYS A 44 8.94 -1.78 -2.84
N ILE A 45 9.62 -2.83 -2.37
CA ILE A 45 10.31 -2.79 -1.08
C ILE A 45 11.64 -2.06 -1.32
N THR A 46 11.80 -0.89 -0.72
CA THR A 46 13.01 -0.04 -0.91
C THR A 46 13.99 -0.13 0.26
N GLY A 47 13.55 -0.68 1.39
CA GLY A 47 14.38 -0.95 2.55
C GLY A 47 13.74 -2.00 3.45
N MET A 48 14.56 -2.81 4.12
CA MET A 48 14.10 -3.84 5.05
C MET A 48 15.14 -4.01 6.17
N ALA A 49 14.64 -4.13 7.39
CA ALA A 49 15.38 -4.48 8.59
C ALA A 49 14.63 -5.61 9.33
N GLN A 50 15.14 -6.07 10.47
CA GLN A 50 14.61 -7.24 11.18
C GLN A 50 13.10 -7.15 11.50
N VAL A 51 12.60 -5.95 11.80
CA VAL A 51 11.20 -5.71 12.23
C VAL A 51 10.53 -4.55 11.50
N GLY A 52 11.04 -4.19 10.32
CA GLY A 52 10.48 -3.09 9.56
C GLY A 52 10.87 -3.10 8.10
N MET A 53 10.03 -2.49 7.27
CA MET A 53 10.26 -2.34 5.84
C MET A 53 9.69 -1.01 5.33
N ASN A 54 10.31 -0.49 4.28
CA ASN A 54 9.80 0.64 3.53
C ASN A 54 9.15 0.12 2.26
N LEU A 55 7.86 0.38 2.11
CA LEU A 55 7.11 0.17 0.88
C LEU A 55 7.05 1.50 0.14
N THR A 56 7.33 1.53 -1.15
CA THR A 56 7.26 2.73 -1.97
C THR A 56 6.51 2.44 -3.26
N GLY A 57 5.64 3.35 -3.66
CA GLY A 57 4.82 3.21 -4.85
C GLY A 57 4.04 4.49 -5.12
N ILE A 58 2.85 4.33 -5.70
CA ILE A 58 1.99 5.44 -6.12
C ILE A 58 0.62 5.28 -5.48
N GLU A 59 0.10 6.33 -4.84
CA GLU A 59 -1.30 6.39 -4.41
C GLU A 59 -2.09 7.28 -5.37
N GLU A 60 -3.26 6.82 -5.78
CA GLU A 60 -4.24 7.67 -6.46
C GLU A 60 -5.15 8.31 -5.41
N VAL A 61 -5.22 9.63 -5.42
CA VAL A 61 -6.10 10.43 -4.55
C VAL A 61 -6.82 11.43 -5.44
N ASP A 62 -8.15 11.34 -5.50
CA ASP A 62 -9.00 12.24 -6.28
C ASP A 62 -8.56 12.40 -7.75
N GLY A 63 -8.14 11.29 -8.39
CA GLY A 63 -7.68 11.25 -9.77
C GLY A 63 -6.25 11.76 -10.01
N ALA A 64 -5.55 12.19 -8.96
CA ALA A 64 -4.14 12.56 -9.01
C ALA A 64 -3.25 11.45 -8.43
N PHE A 65 -2.07 11.28 -9.03
CA PHE A 65 -1.11 10.24 -8.64
C PHE A 65 0.03 10.85 -7.83
N TYR A 66 0.26 10.33 -6.63
CA TYR A 66 1.29 10.79 -5.70
C TYR A 66 2.30 9.68 -5.44
N ALA A 67 3.59 10.02 -5.52
CA ALA A 67 4.64 9.15 -5.03
C ALA A 67 4.57 9.08 -3.51
N GLN A 68 4.52 7.87 -2.96
CA GLN A 68 4.32 7.66 -1.53
C GLN A 68 5.20 6.54 -1.00
N SER A 69 5.62 6.68 0.25
CA SER A 69 6.32 5.65 1.00
C SER A 69 5.67 5.38 2.35
N TRP A 70 5.51 4.11 2.69
CA TRP A 70 5.07 3.66 4.01
C TRP A 70 6.25 3.08 4.77
N TRP A 71 6.44 3.55 5.99
CA TRP A 71 7.28 2.87 6.97
C TRP A 71 6.40 1.89 7.74
N CYS A 72 6.54 0.61 7.42
CA CYS A 72 5.88 -0.49 8.12
C CYS A 72 6.82 -1.05 9.18
N ARG A 73 6.33 -1.26 10.42
CA ARG A 73 7.11 -1.89 11.49
C ARG A 73 6.20 -2.69 12.41
N ALA A 74 6.74 -3.73 13.03
CA ALA A 74 6.05 -4.39 14.14
C ALA A 74 6.00 -3.44 15.34
N GLU A 75 4.89 -3.45 16.08
CA GLU A 75 4.77 -2.78 17.38
C GLU A 75 5.36 -3.65 18.50
#